data_AF-A0A2D5ZUJ8-F1
#
_entry.id   AF-A0A2D5ZUJ8-F1
#
_cell.length_a   1.000
_cell.length_b   1.000
_cell.length_c   1.000
_cell.angle_alpha   90.00
_cell.angle_beta   90.00
_cell.angle_gamma   90.00
#
_symmetry.space_group_name_H-M   'P 1'
#
loop_
_entity.id
_entity.type
_entity.pdbx_description
1 polymer ?
#
loop_
_entity_poly.entity_id
_entity_poly.type
_entity_poly.pdbx_seq_one_letter_code
_entity_poly.pdbx_strand_id
1 'polypeptide(L)'
;MFSKLGFALILLSVTSEAADKLTPQVVASRLLQGSRQIQIIDQESKLNELSLRQALGVLDLNIELNGNYQITQAENSRGLANEQDTTKVYSIDVTKTFRSGTESTLGFERTNLRSILSSFFQSSSVPDDQTIDIFTFELEQPLWNNSFGASDRAAIRAGKYEYQKGKIEKLEGLETLVMDGLEKFWTAYVAQQTLKESIEARERYRRLERTVRQKSQRGVTTPGELERVQAELETQEQNVKLRSATFLDELDVLYQMFQLPVPEEVVFAVDELLPALPPRPEIDPSSLRTVKVTELEKNQMQEQYTKAKSDSLAEVNLVASAVSTGLEEEASAAFSEMTSFTRPTYYVGLRVSVALDSDLAEGTVANAGYQRKLAELRNLENVDQVRNSLRSLEREVRARYFVAESAIKRVQLRERALRRIDEAYRQGRFDISEVTDAYNNLFESQTDRLRAIGNYHIARNRLAALRDELIKEN
;
A
#
# COMPACT_ATOMS: atom_id res chain seq x y z
N MET A 1 -5.53 -17.25 57.89
CA MET A 1 -5.75 -17.40 56.43
C MET A 1 -6.46 -16.16 55.88
N PHE A 2 -5.86 -14.97 56.03
CA PHE A 2 -6.31 -13.73 55.40
C PHE A 2 -5.06 -12.93 55.03
N SER A 3 -4.78 -12.87 53.73
CA SER A 3 -3.65 -12.18 53.14
C SER A 3 -3.97 -10.69 53.04
N LYS A 4 -3.10 -9.87 53.65
CA LYS A 4 -3.07 -8.41 53.48
C LYS A 4 -2.43 -8.11 52.13
N LEU A 5 -3.23 -7.71 51.14
CA LEU A 5 -2.72 -7.02 49.94
C LEU A 5 -2.42 -5.57 50.32
N GLY A 6 -1.14 -5.28 50.50
CA GLY A 6 -0.62 -3.92 50.60
C GLY A 6 -0.59 -3.28 49.22
N PHE A 7 -1.31 -2.17 49.08
CA PHE A 7 -1.17 -1.24 47.96
C PHE A 7 0.21 -0.59 48.04
N ALA A 8 1.10 -0.93 47.10
CA ALA A 8 2.37 -0.26 46.93
C ALA A 8 2.13 1.14 46.35
N LEU A 9 2.36 2.16 47.17
CA LEU A 9 2.55 3.54 46.72
C LEU A 9 3.87 3.57 45.92
N ILE A 10 3.79 3.71 44.61
CA ILE A 10 4.96 3.95 43.77
C ILE A 10 5.40 5.39 44.03
N LEU A 11 6.40 5.55 44.90
CA LEU A 11 7.21 6.75 45.01
C LEU A 11 8.13 6.79 43.79
N LEU A 12 7.89 7.75 42.90
CA LEU A 12 8.74 8.11 41.77
C LEU A 12 10.16 8.44 42.28
N SER A 13 11.06 7.47 42.21
CA SER A 13 12.50 7.70 42.21
C SER A 13 12.93 8.10 40.79
N VAL A 14 13.31 9.37 40.65
CA VAL A 14 13.81 9.99 39.41
C VAL A 14 15.13 9.35 39.02
N THR A 15 15.10 8.37 38.11
CA THR A 15 16.18 8.10 37.18
C THR A 15 15.91 8.88 35.91
N SER A 16 16.79 9.82 35.56
CA SER A 16 16.62 10.74 34.43
C SER A 16 16.85 10.04 33.08
N GLU A 17 15.99 9.12 32.69
CA GLU A 17 15.67 8.99 31.27
C GLU A 17 14.80 10.20 30.92
N ALA A 18 15.22 10.98 29.93
CA ALA A 18 14.52 12.19 29.55
C ALA A 18 13.09 11.82 29.14
N ALA A 19 12.09 12.33 29.86
CA ALA A 19 10.67 12.11 29.58
C ALA A 19 10.40 12.29 28.07
N ASP A 20 9.74 11.30 27.47
CA ASP A 20 9.61 11.28 26.03
C ASP A 20 8.58 12.32 25.57
N LYS A 21 9.07 13.36 24.88
CA LYS A 21 8.25 14.50 24.46
C LYS A 21 7.64 14.22 23.08
N LEU A 22 6.36 13.88 23.06
CA LEU A 22 5.61 13.63 21.83
C LEU A 22 4.97 14.92 21.31
N THR A 23 5.34 15.30 20.09
CA THR A 23 4.62 16.28 19.26
C THR A 23 4.06 15.58 18.02
N PRO A 24 3.07 16.19 17.33
CA PRO A 24 2.57 15.66 16.05
C PRO A 24 3.68 15.34 15.04
N GLN A 25 4.72 16.18 14.96
CA GLN A 25 5.84 16.01 14.04
C GLN A 25 6.74 14.83 14.47
N VAL A 26 7.00 14.67 15.77
CA VAL A 26 7.78 13.55 16.28
C VAL A 26 7.07 12.24 16.01
N VAL A 27 5.75 12.17 16.23
CA VAL A 27 4.92 10.99 15.93
C VAL A 27 5.01 10.62 14.46
N ALA A 28 4.80 11.59 13.56
CA ALA A 28 4.93 11.36 12.12
C ALA A 28 6.34 10.85 11.77
N SER A 29 7.39 11.47 12.30
CA SER A 29 8.77 11.05 12.01
C SER A 29 9.09 9.63 12.51
N ARG A 30 8.58 9.24 13.68
CA ARG A 30 8.81 7.91 14.24
C ARG A 30 8.07 6.83 13.47
N LEU A 31 6.83 7.12 13.07
CA LEU A 31 6.09 6.24 12.16
C LEU A 31 6.89 6.06 10.87
N LEU A 32 7.36 7.17 10.30
CA LEU A 32 8.19 7.23 9.09
C LEU A 32 9.52 6.47 9.17
N GLN A 33 10.07 6.29 10.36
CA GLN A 33 11.37 5.62 10.56
C GLN A 33 11.27 4.14 10.94
N GLY A 34 10.23 3.74 11.70
CA GLY A 34 10.23 2.45 12.39
C GLY A 34 9.03 1.53 12.14
N SER A 35 7.98 2.00 11.46
CA SER A 35 6.76 1.20 11.34
C SER A 35 6.88 0.07 10.29
N ARG A 36 6.39 -1.14 10.62
CA ARG A 36 6.19 -2.24 9.65
C ARG A 36 5.28 -1.82 8.50
N GLN A 37 4.34 -0.90 8.74
CA GLN A 37 3.44 -0.44 7.69
C GLN A 37 4.22 0.25 6.56
N ILE A 38 5.32 0.92 6.87
CA ILE A 38 6.19 1.53 5.86
C ILE A 38 6.97 0.49 5.11
N GLN A 39 7.44 -0.54 5.79
CA GLN A 39 8.07 -1.67 5.11
C GLN A 39 7.09 -2.29 4.11
N ILE A 40 5.81 -2.47 4.49
CA ILE A 40 4.76 -2.95 3.58
C ILE A 40 4.60 -1.99 2.39
N ILE A 41 4.39 -0.70 2.64
CA ILE A 41 4.24 0.33 1.59
C ILE A 41 5.46 0.37 0.65
N ASP A 42 6.68 0.25 1.19
CA ASP A 42 7.91 0.20 0.41
C ASP A 42 8.03 -1.08 -0.42
N GLN A 43 7.61 -2.24 0.10
CA GLN A 43 7.60 -3.48 -0.67
C GLN A 43 6.53 -3.47 -1.76
N GLU A 44 5.33 -2.97 -1.47
CA GLU A 44 4.26 -2.78 -2.47
C GLU A 44 4.72 -1.83 -3.58
N SER A 45 5.36 -0.73 -3.23
CA SER A 45 5.96 0.18 -4.21
C SER A 45 7.01 -0.52 -5.08
N LYS A 46 7.89 -1.33 -4.49
CA LYS A 46 8.87 -2.14 -5.23
C LYS A 46 8.20 -3.15 -6.17
N LEU A 47 7.14 -3.82 -5.73
CA LEU A 47 6.36 -4.73 -6.58
C LEU A 47 5.77 -3.97 -7.79
N ASN A 48 5.28 -2.75 -7.57
CA ASN A 48 4.80 -1.90 -8.65
C ASN A 48 5.92 -1.47 -9.61
N GLU A 49 7.17 -1.28 -9.14
CA GLU A 49 8.32 -1.05 -10.04
C GLU A 49 8.65 -2.25 -10.92
N LEU A 50 8.40 -3.47 -10.43
CA LEU A 50 8.62 -4.69 -11.20
C LEU A 50 7.65 -4.82 -12.37
N SER A 51 6.44 -4.23 -12.29
CA SER A 51 5.45 -4.29 -13.39
C SER A 51 6.00 -3.69 -14.70
N LEU A 52 6.72 -2.56 -14.62
CA LEU A 52 7.36 -1.94 -15.79
C LEU A 52 8.52 -2.81 -16.30
N ARG A 53 9.30 -3.43 -15.40
CA ARG A 53 10.37 -4.34 -15.79
C ARG A 53 9.84 -5.58 -16.49
N GLN A 54 8.74 -6.16 -16.00
CA GLN A 54 8.06 -7.27 -16.64
C GLN A 54 7.54 -6.89 -18.04
N ALA A 55 6.96 -5.69 -18.18
CA ALA A 55 6.52 -5.19 -19.48
C ALA A 55 7.68 -4.95 -20.45
N LEU A 56 8.85 -4.53 -19.94
CA LEU A 56 10.08 -4.40 -20.72
C LEU A 56 10.74 -5.75 -21.04
N GLY A 57 10.39 -6.81 -20.32
CA GLY A 57 10.97 -8.15 -20.50
C GLY A 57 10.74 -8.74 -21.90
N VAL A 58 9.71 -8.29 -22.62
CA VAL A 58 9.51 -8.61 -24.04
C VAL A 58 10.71 -8.17 -24.90
N LEU A 59 11.44 -7.14 -24.48
CA LEU A 59 12.62 -6.63 -25.17
C LEU A 59 13.93 -7.24 -24.65
N ASP A 60 13.91 -8.22 -23.75
CA ASP A 60 15.13 -8.80 -23.19
C ASP A 60 15.84 -9.70 -24.22
N LEU A 61 17.12 -9.98 -23.97
CA LEU A 61 17.87 -10.96 -24.76
C LEU A 61 17.54 -12.34 -24.17
N ASN A 62 16.96 -13.22 -24.99
CA ASN A 62 16.72 -14.60 -24.60
C ASN A 62 17.85 -15.50 -25.13
N ILE A 63 18.30 -16.44 -24.31
CA ILE A 63 19.27 -17.47 -24.70
C ILE A 63 18.67 -18.81 -24.31
N GLU A 64 18.38 -19.63 -25.30
CA GLU A 64 17.84 -20.97 -25.13
C GLU A 64 18.93 -22.00 -25.44
N LEU A 65 19.13 -22.95 -24.52
CA LEU A 65 20.08 -24.04 -24.67
C LEU A 65 19.29 -25.35 -24.62
N ASN A 66 19.22 -26.04 -25.75
CA ASN A 66 18.51 -27.31 -25.85
C ASN A 66 19.49 -28.45 -26.04
N GLY A 67 19.27 -29.56 -25.31
CA GLY A 67 20.01 -30.80 -25.44
C GLY A 67 19.05 -31.97 -25.49
N ASN A 68 19.03 -32.69 -26.59
CA ASN A 68 18.17 -33.85 -26.79
C ASN A 68 19.00 -35.09 -27.11
N TYR A 69 18.61 -36.23 -26.53
CA TYR A 69 19.18 -37.54 -26.79
C TYR A 69 18.05 -38.52 -27.07
N GLN A 70 18.03 -39.05 -28.28
CA GLN A 70 17.00 -39.98 -28.74
C GLN A 70 17.65 -41.25 -29.27
N ILE A 71 17.14 -42.40 -28.82
CA ILE A 71 17.45 -43.71 -29.42
C ILE A 71 16.16 -44.20 -30.06
N THR A 72 16.22 -44.53 -31.34
CA THR A 72 15.07 -45.05 -32.11
C THR A 72 15.42 -46.42 -32.66
N GLN A 73 14.62 -47.42 -32.28
CA GLN A 73 14.66 -48.79 -32.82
C GLN A 73 13.33 -49.11 -33.53
N ALA A 74 12.70 -48.10 -34.12
CA ALA A 74 11.39 -48.24 -34.72
C ALA A 74 11.48 -49.04 -36.03
N GLU A 75 10.73 -50.14 -36.10
CA GLU A 75 10.58 -50.90 -37.33
C GLU A 75 9.70 -50.12 -38.32
N ASN A 76 10.14 -49.96 -39.57
CA ASN A 76 9.31 -49.40 -40.63
C ASN A 76 8.57 -50.52 -41.38
N SER A 77 7.38 -50.23 -41.89
CA SER A 77 6.51 -51.19 -42.60
C SER A 77 7.11 -51.73 -43.91
N ARG A 78 8.27 -51.21 -44.32
CA ARG A 78 9.00 -51.64 -45.52
C ARG A 78 10.13 -52.63 -45.22
N GLY A 79 10.42 -52.92 -43.94
CA GLY A 79 11.55 -53.79 -43.55
C GLY A 79 12.92 -53.23 -43.93
N LEU A 80 12.98 -51.92 -44.20
CA LEU A 80 14.14 -51.18 -44.69
C LEU A 80 14.60 -50.16 -43.64
N ALA A 81 14.34 -50.41 -42.36
CA ALA A 81 14.76 -49.51 -41.29
C ALA A 81 16.20 -49.80 -40.88
N ASN A 82 16.86 -48.80 -40.30
CA ASN A 82 18.08 -48.98 -39.54
C ASN A 82 17.75 -49.83 -38.29
N GLU A 83 18.68 -50.68 -37.86
CA GLU A 83 18.50 -51.51 -36.66
C GLU A 83 18.46 -50.64 -35.40
N GLN A 84 19.20 -49.53 -35.41
CA GLN A 84 19.19 -48.55 -34.33
C GLN A 84 19.72 -47.21 -34.83
N ASP A 85 18.97 -46.14 -34.58
CA ASP A 85 19.42 -44.76 -34.75
C ASP A 85 19.61 -44.10 -33.40
N THR A 86 20.76 -43.47 -33.20
CA THR A 86 21.05 -42.66 -32.01
C THR A 86 21.27 -41.23 -32.45
N THR A 87 20.41 -40.31 -32.01
CA THR A 87 20.45 -38.91 -32.36
C THR A 87 20.76 -38.07 -31.12
N LYS A 88 21.79 -37.22 -31.21
CA LYS A 88 22.13 -36.20 -30.21
C LYS A 88 21.99 -34.83 -30.84
N VAL A 89 21.03 -34.04 -30.36
CA VAL A 89 20.83 -32.66 -30.82
C VAL A 89 21.24 -31.69 -29.72
N TYR A 90 22.06 -30.71 -30.06
CA TYR A 90 22.39 -29.58 -29.21
C TYR A 90 22.02 -28.31 -29.96
N SER A 91 21.16 -27.44 -29.42
CA SER A 91 20.90 -26.12 -30.01
C SER A 91 21.19 -25.00 -29.01
N ILE A 92 21.64 -23.88 -29.55
CA ILE A 92 21.83 -22.61 -28.86
C ILE A 92 21.12 -21.55 -29.68
N ASP A 93 20.08 -20.94 -29.14
CA ASP A 93 19.30 -19.91 -29.81
C ASP A 93 19.37 -18.62 -29.01
N VAL A 94 19.75 -17.53 -29.67
CA VAL A 94 19.84 -16.19 -29.08
C VAL A 94 18.83 -15.29 -29.78
N THR A 95 17.77 -14.92 -29.05
CA THR A 95 16.66 -14.13 -29.60
C THR A 95 16.61 -12.74 -28.98
N LYS A 96 16.38 -11.73 -29.81
CA LYS A 96 16.22 -10.33 -29.39
C LYS A 96 15.07 -9.66 -30.11
N THR A 97 14.10 -9.16 -29.34
CA THR A 97 13.02 -8.33 -29.86
C THR A 97 13.33 -6.84 -29.67
N PHE A 98 13.13 -6.06 -30.72
CA PHE A 98 13.37 -4.61 -30.76
C PHE A 98 12.07 -3.84 -30.53
N ARG A 99 12.18 -2.54 -30.20
CA ARG A 99 11.01 -1.65 -29.99
C ARG A 99 10.15 -1.45 -31.25
N SER A 100 10.70 -1.76 -32.42
CA SER A 100 10.00 -1.82 -33.70
C SER A 100 9.17 -3.10 -33.87
N GLY A 101 9.12 -3.98 -32.86
CA GLY A 101 8.50 -5.31 -32.96
C GLY A 101 9.30 -6.30 -33.80
N THR A 102 10.42 -5.87 -34.40
CA THR A 102 11.32 -6.76 -35.13
C THR A 102 11.95 -7.74 -34.16
N GLU A 103 11.95 -9.02 -34.48
CA GLU A 103 12.65 -10.06 -33.76
C GLU A 103 13.85 -10.52 -34.58
N SER A 104 14.98 -10.72 -33.92
CA SER A 104 16.18 -11.30 -34.52
C SER A 104 16.60 -12.51 -33.72
N THR A 105 16.81 -13.63 -34.41
CA THR A 105 17.20 -14.91 -33.83
C THR A 105 18.51 -15.37 -34.46
N LEU A 106 19.45 -15.75 -33.62
CA LEU A 106 20.73 -16.36 -33.98
C LEU A 106 20.75 -17.77 -33.39
N GLY A 107 20.64 -18.78 -34.23
CA GLY A 107 20.64 -20.19 -33.85
C GLY A 107 21.92 -20.91 -34.27
N PHE A 108 22.39 -21.81 -33.44
CA PHE A 108 23.37 -22.82 -33.77
C PHE A 108 22.83 -24.18 -33.31
N GLU A 109 22.69 -25.13 -34.23
CA GLU A 109 22.25 -26.49 -33.94
C GLU A 109 23.32 -27.48 -34.41
N ARG A 110 23.64 -28.45 -33.56
CA ARG A 110 24.46 -29.62 -33.88
C ARG A 110 23.63 -30.88 -33.67
N THR A 111 23.47 -31.65 -34.74
CA THR A 111 22.85 -32.96 -34.72
C THR A 111 23.89 -34.02 -35.06
N ASN A 112 24.19 -34.91 -34.10
CA ASN A 112 25.02 -36.09 -34.32
C ASN A 112 24.10 -37.30 -34.47
N LEU A 113 24.12 -37.91 -35.64
CA LEU A 113 23.38 -39.11 -35.95
C LEU A 113 24.37 -40.28 -36.04
N ARG A 114 24.08 -41.34 -35.28
CA ARG A 114 24.75 -42.62 -35.42
C ARG A 114 23.74 -43.68 -35.79
N SER A 115 23.92 -44.30 -36.95
CA SER A 115 23.01 -45.31 -37.49
C SER A 115 23.70 -46.66 -37.55
N ILE A 116 23.09 -47.66 -36.93
CA ILE A 116 23.43 -49.07 -37.13
C ILE A 116 22.56 -49.55 -38.28
N LEU A 117 23.15 -49.63 -39.47
CA LEU A 117 22.46 -50.03 -40.69
C LEU A 117 22.11 -51.52 -40.64
N SER A 118 20.93 -51.89 -41.14
CA SER A 118 20.57 -53.30 -41.28
C SER A 118 21.42 -53.98 -42.35
N SER A 119 21.57 -55.30 -42.24
CA SER A 119 22.35 -56.13 -43.18
C SER A 119 21.99 -55.97 -44.67
N PHE A 120 20.81 -55.42 -44.98
CA PHE A 120 20.38 -55.08 -46.35
C PHE A 120 21.05 -53.80 -46.91
N PHE A 121 21.47 -52.85 -46.06
CA PHE A 121 22.05 -51.56 -46.46
C PHE A 121 23.59 -51.48 -46.35
N GLN A 122 24.26 -52.55 -45.93
CA GLN A 122 25.73 -52.59 -45.86
C GLN A 122 26.45 -52.39 -47.21
N SER A 123 25.74 -52.41 -48.35
CA SER A 123 26.31 -52.14 -49.68
C SER A 123 26.23 -50.68 -50.13
N SER A 124 25.45 -49.83 -49.43
CA SER A 124 25.43 -48.39 -49.69
C SER A 124 26.55 -47.70 -48.91
N SER A 125 27.36 -46.87 -49.58
CA SER A 125 28.50 -46.14 -49.02
C SER A 125 28.07 -44.97 -48.11
N VAL A 126 27.07 -45.19 -47.24
CA VAL A 126 26.56 -44.19 -46.31
C VAL A 126 27.34 -44.34 -45.00
N PRO A 127 27.95 -43.27 -44.47
CA PRO A 127 28.69 -43.33 -43.20
C PRO A 127 27.78 -43.69 -42.02
N ASP A 128 28.29 -44.51 -41.10
CA ASP A 128 27.59 -44.93 -39.87
C ASP A 128 27.44 -43.77 -38.86
N ASP A 129 28.35 -42.79 -38.91
CA ASP A 129 28.34 -41.58 -38.09
C ASP A 129 28.25 -40.35 -38.99
N GLN A 130 27.31 -39.46 -38.70
CA GLN A 130 27.11 -38.20 -39.41
C GLN A 130 26.89 -37.07 -38.41
N THR A 131 27.57 -35.96 -38.62
CA THR A 131 27.37 -34.72 -37.88
C THR A 131 26.83 -33.65 -38.81
N ILE A 132 25.73 -33.03 -38.40
CA ILE A 132 25.11 -31.90 -39.08
C ILE A 132 25.24 -30.69 -38.17
N ASP A 133 25.89 -29.64 -38.66
CA ASP A 133 25.94 -28.34 -38.01
C ASP A 133 25.14 -27.33 -38.83
N ILE A 134 24.24 -26.61 -38.17
CA ILE A 134 23.34 -25.63 -38.77
C ILE A 134 23.51 -24.31 -38.03
N PHE A 135 23.85 -23.26 -38.78
CA PHE A 135 23.79 -21.89 -38.31
C PHE A 135 22.58 -21.20 -38.94
N THR A 136 21.75 -20.57 -38.12
CA THR A 136 20.53 -19.87 -38.54
C THR A 136 20.60 -18.42 -38.10
N PHE A 137 20.43 -17.50 -39.03
CA PHE A 137 20.09 -16.11 -38.73
C PHE A 137 18.67 -15.84 -39.25
N GLU A 138 17.76 -15.44 -38.38
CA GLU A 138 16.38 -15.10 -38.73
C GLU A 138 16.04 -13.68 -38.27
N LEU A 139 15.27 -12.99 -39.12
CA LEU A 139 14.69 -11.69 -38.86
C LEU A 139 13.19 -11.78 -39.13
N GLU A 140 12.38 -11.49 -38.13
CA GLU A 140 10.92 -11.50 -38.22
C GLU A 140 10.37 -10.09 -37.94
N GLN A 141 9.61 -9.54 -38.88
CA GLN A 141 8.97 -8.23 -38.72
C GLN A 141 7.45 -8.36 -38.79
N PRO A 142 6.71 -8.10 -37.71
CA PRO A 142 5.27 -8.02 -37.75
C PRO A 142 4.83 -6.80 -38.56
N LEU A 143 3.97 -7.04 -39.54
CA LEU A 143 3.43 -6.03 -40.45
C LEU A 143 2.01 -5.61 -40.07
N TRP A 144 1.24 -6.46 -39.36
CA TRP A 144 -0.18 -6.21 -39.06
C TRP A 144 -0.57 -6.27 -37.57
N ASN A 145 -0.76 -7.45 -36.95
CA ASN A 145 -1.19 -7.58 -35.54
C ASN A 145 -0.32 -6.81 -34.55
N ASN A 146 1.00 -6.83 -34.73
CA ASN A 146 1.95 -6.04 -33.97
C ASN A 146 2.73 -5.12 -34.91
N SER A 147 2.02 -4.45 -35.84
CA SER A 147 2.65 -3.62 -36.88
C SER A 147 3.67 -2.66 -36.29
N PHE A 148 4.92 -2.86 -36.66
CA PHE A 148 6.06 -2.12 -36.13
C PHE A 148 6.08 -2.03 -34.59
N GLY A 149 5.69 -3.07 -33.84
CA GLY A 149 5.72 -3.10 -32.36
C GLY A 149 4.61 -2.31 -31.67
N ALA A 150 3.48 -2.06 -32.34
CA ALA A 150 2.37 -1.29 -31.77
C ALA A 150 1.80 -1.90 -30.49
N SER A 151 1.62 -3.24 -30.47
CA SER A 151 1.11 -3.98 -29.32
C SER A 151 2.10 -3.98 -28.16
N ASP A 152 3.38 -4.27 -28.44
CA ASP A 152 4.44 -4.27 -27.41
C ASP A 152 4.60 -2.90 -26.77
N ARG A 153 4.56 -1.83 -27.58
CA ARG A 153 4.61 -0.46 -27.06
C ARG A 153 3.39 -0.12 -26.21
N ALA A 154 2.20 -0.60 -26.58
CA ALA A 154 1.00 -0.40 -25.76
C ALA A 154 1.14 -1.11 -24.41
N ALA A 155 1.66 -2.35 -24.39
CA ALA A 155 1.97 -3.07 -23.16
C ALA A 155 3.01 -2.33 -22.29
N ILE A 156 4.09 -1.81 -22.89
CA ILE A 156 5.11 -1.03 -22.18
C ILE A 156 4.50 0.28 -21.63
N ARG A 157 3.66 0.98 -22.41
CA ARG A 157 2.97 2.20 -21.93
C ARG A 157 2.00 1.89 -20.78
N ALA A 158 1.26 0.78 -20.85
CA ALA A 158 0.40 0.31 -19.76
C ALA A 158 1.22 0.04 -18.49
N GLY A 159 2.35 -0.67 -18.60
CA GLY A 159 3.28 -0.88 -17.48
C GLY A 159 3.89 0.42 -16.94
N LYS A 160 4.12 1.43 -17.78
CA LYS A 160 4.57 2.75 -17.34
C LYS A 160 3.51 3.49 -16.53
N TYR A 161 2.24 3.45 -16.93
CA TYR A 161 1.14 4.04 -16.16
C TYR A 161 0.95 3.32 -14.82
N GLU A 162 1.07 1.99 -14.79
CA GLU A 162 1.06 1.20 -13.56
C GLU A 162 2.19 1.61 -12.61
N TYR A 163 3.40 1.78 -13.12
CA TYR A 163 4.54 2.27 -12.34
C TYR A 163 4.31 3.67 -11.77
N GLN A 164 3.77 4.60 -12.58
CA GLN A 164 3.44 5.95 -12.13
C GLN A 164 2.35 5.94 -11.05
N LYS A 165 1.32 5.10 -11.23
CA LYS A 165 0.25 4.89 -10.26
C LYS A 165 0.82 4.41 -8.92
N GLY A 166 1.70 3.40 -8.95
CA GLY A 166 2.35 2.86 -7.76
C GLY A 166 3.22 3.87 -7.00
N LYS A 167 3.78 4.89 -7.67
CA LYS A 167 4.48 6.00 -6.97
C LYS A 167 3.52 6.88 -6.19
N ILE A 168 2.37 7.19 -6.77
CA ILE A 168 1.37 8.04 -6.12
C ILE A 168 0.72 7.25 -4.96
N GLU A 169 0.39 5.98 -5.18
CA GLU A 169 -0.14 5.08 -4.15
C GLU A 169 0.81 4.93 -2.95
N LYS A 170 2.13 4.90 -3.19
CA LYS A 170 3.12 4.96 -2.10
C LYS A 170 2.93 6.21 -1.24
N LEU A 171 2.81 7.37 -1.87
CA LEU A 171 2.67 8.64 -1.14
C LEU A 171 1.33 8.72 -0.39
N GLU A 172 0.25 8.23 -0.99
CA GLU A 172 -1.08 8.08 -0.35
C GLU A 172 -1.03 7.12 0.85
N GLY A 173 -0.32 5.99 0.72
CA GLY A 173 -0.10 5.05 1.82
C GLY A 173 0.68 5.66 2.98
N LEU A 174 1.75 6.43 2.68
CA LEU A 174 2.52 7.15 3.69
C LEU A 174 1.66 8.22 4.40
N GLU A 175 0.82 8.93 3.66
CA GLU A 175 -0.05 9.95 4.24
C GLU A 175 -1.14 9.35 5.11
N THR A 176 -1.76 8.27 4.66
CA THR A 176 -2.74 7.51 5.45
C THR A 176 -2.11 7.05 6.77
N LEU A 177 -0.89 6.50 6.72
CA LEU A 177 -0.16 6.10 7.92
C LEU A 177 0.12 7.27 8.87
N VAL A 178 0.56 8.41 8.32
CA VAL A 178 0.80 9.62 9.13
C VAL A 178 -0.50 10.12 9.75
N MET A 179 -1.60 10.14 8.98
CA MET A 179 -2.91 10.57 9.44
C MET A 179 -3.43 9.66 10.57
N ASP A 180 -3.38 8.34 10.40
CA ASP A 180 -3.76 7.38 11.44
C ASP A 180 -2.93 7.59 12.72
N GLY A 181 -1.63 7.81 12.56
CA GLY A 181 -0.72 8.17 13.65
C GLY A 181 -1.12 9.44 14.39
N LEU A 182 -1.47 10.49 13.65
CA LEU A 182 -1.92 11.76 14.20
C LEU A 182 -3.26 11.62 14.93
N GLU A 183 -4.18 10.79 14.43
CA GLU A 183 -5.44 10.49 15.12
C GLU A 183 -5.21 9.78 16.45
N LYS A 184 -4.31 8.79 16.48
CA LYS A 184 -3.91 8.12 17.73
C LYS A 184 -3.20 9.07 18.69
N PHE A 185 -2.33 9.95 18.20
CA PHE A 185 -1.73 11.00 19.03
C PHE A 185 -2.78 11.88 19.70
N TRP A 186 -3.76 12.39 18.95
CA TRP A 186 -4.80 13.26 19.52
C TRP A 186 -5.71 12.52 20.50
N THR A 187 -5.99 11.24 20.23
CA THR A 187 -6.79 10.39 21.13
C THR A 187 -6.06 10.15 22.44
N ALA A 188 -4.77 9.79 22.40
CA ALA A 188 -3.92 9.63 23.57
C ALA A 188 -3.74 10.95 24.36
N TYR A 189 -3.56 12.07 23.65
CA TYR A 189 -3.51 13.40 24.27
C TYR A 189 -4.80 13.73 25.02
N VAL A 190 -5.96 13.52 24.41
CA VAL A 190 -7.26 13.74 25.06
C VAL A 190 -7.44 12.82 26.27
N ALA A 191 -7.02 11.55 26.18
CA ALA A 191 -7.05 10.61 27.30
C ALA A 191 -6.17 11.09 28.46
N GLN A 192 -4.95 11.56 28.18
CA GLN A 192 -4.04 12.11 29.19
C GLN A 192 -4.64 13.33 29.89
N GLN A 193 -5.18 14.30 29.12
CA GLN A 193 -5.78 15.49 29.70
C GLN A 193 -7.04 15.16 30.50
N THR A 194 -7.84 14.19 30.05
CA THR A 194 -9.03 13.73 30.77
C THR A 194 -8.65 13.06 32.10
N LEU A 195 -7.56 12.28 32.12
CA LEU A 195 -7.02 11.72 33.36
C LEU A 195 -6.57 12.83 34.32
N LYS A 196 -5.85 13.84 33.82
CA LYS A 196 -5.41 14.99 34.62
C LYS A 196 -6.60 15.74 35.24
N GLU A 197 -7.63 16.04 34.45
CA GLU A 197 -8.86 16.68 34.94
C GLU A 197 -9.60 15.78 35.96
N SER A 198 -9.60 14.45 35.77
CA SER A 198 -10.21 13.51 36.73
C SER A 198 -9.45 13.46 38.06
N ILE A 199 -8.12 13.55 38.04
CA ILE A 199 -7.30 13.66 39.25
C ILE A 199 -7.61 14.97 39.98
N GLU A 200 -7.71 16.08 39.26
CA GLU A 200 -8.09 17.36 39.84
C GLU A 200 -9.51 17.34 40.42
N ALA A 201 -10.45 16.71 39.72
CA ALA A 201 -11.83 16.52 40.18
C ALA A 201 -11.88 15.73 41.49
N ARG A 202 -11.15 14.61 41.58
CA ARG A 202 -11.00 13.84 42.82
C ARG A 202 -10.45 14.71 43.95
N GLU A 203 -9.41 15.52 43.71
CA GLU A 203 -8.87 16.40 44.76
C GLU A 203 -9.83 17.51 45.18
N ARG A 204 -10.65 18.04 44.26
CA ARG A 204 -11.73 18.98 44.58
C ARG A 204 -12.78 18.32 45.49
N TYR A 205 -13.21 17.10 45.18
CA TYR A 205 -14.15 16.34 46.03
C TYR A 205 -13.54 15.94 47.38
N ARG A 206 -12.25 15.60 47.46
CA ARG A 206 -11.56 15.38 48.75
C ARG A 206 -11.57 16.63 49.62
N ARG A 207 -11.40 17.82 49.05
CA ARG A 207 -11.51 19.08 49.80
C ARG A 207 -12.95 19.35 50.26
N LEU A 208 -13.94 19.04 49.41
CA LEU A 208 -15.35 19.15 49.77
C LEU A 208 -15.70 18.21 50.92
N GLU A 209 -15.32 16.94 50.84
CA GLU A 209 -15.53 15.92 51.87
C GLU A 209 -14.97 16.34 53.23
N ARG A 210 -13.73 16.85 53.26
CA ARG A 210 -13.13 17.39 54.50
C ARG A 210 -13.95 18.55 55.08
N THR A 211 -14.47 19.42 54.21
CA THR A 211 -15.28 20.57 54.63
C THR A 211 -16.62 20.10 55.21
N VAL A 212 -17.30 19.17 54.54
CA VAL A 212 -18.58 18.61 55.00
C VAL A 212 -18.40 17.81 56.28
N ARG A 213 -17.33 17.01 56.39
CA ARG A 213 -17.00 16.26 57.61
C ARG A 213 -16.80 17.19 58.81
N GLN A 214 -16.10 18.31 58.64
CA GLN A 214 -15.92 19.32 59.69
C GLN A 214 -17.25 19.99 60.08
N LYS A 215 -18.11 20.32 59.11
CA LYS A 215 -19.45 20.87 59.38
C LYS A 215 -20.35 19.86 60.11
N SER A 216 -20.26 18.58 59.73
CA SER A 216 -21.04 17.49 60.33
C SER A 216 -20.65 17.23 61.78
N GLN A 217 -19.34 17.25 62.10
CA GLN A 217 -18.85 17.17 63.48
C GLN A 217 -19.35 18.33 64.37
N ARG A 218 -19.69 19.48 63.76
CA ARG A 218 -20.26 20.64 64.46
C ARG A 218 -21.80 20.62 64.50
N GLY A 219 -22.44 19.61 63.92
CA GLY A 219 -23.90 19.49 63.86
C GLY A 219 -24.59 20.48 62.92
N VAL A 220 -23.87 21.03 61.93
CA VAL A 220 -24.37 22.08 61.01
C VAL A 220 -24.66 21.52 59.60
N THR A 221 -24.80 20.20 59.45
CA THR A 221 -25.11 19.55 58.17
C THR A 221 -26.44 18.80 58.26
N THR A 222 -27.14 18.70 57.13
CA THR A 222 -28.30 17.83 57.02
C THR A 222 -27.85 16.36 57.15
N PRO A 223 -28.64 15.48 57.79
CA PRO A 223 -28.35 14.04 57.83
C PRO A 223 -28.19 13.47 56.41
N GLY A 224 -27.15 12.65 56.17
CA GLY A 224 -26.89 12.03 54.87
C GLY A 224 -25.98 12.82 53.91
N GLU A 225 -25.66 14.09 54.21
CA GLU A 225 -24.79 14.91 53.33
C GLU A 225 -23.37 14.34 53.24
N LEU A 226 -22.81 13.89 54.36
CA LEU A 226 -21.45 13.36 54.41
C LEU A 226 -21.36 12.06 53.59
N GLU A 227 -22.32 11.17 53.77
CA GLU A 227 -22.43 9.89 53.06
C GLU A 227 -22.57 10.11 51.55
N ARG A 228 -23.37 11.11 51.13
CA ARG A 228 -23.51 11.48 49.72
C ARG A 228 -22.19 11.96 49.12
N VAL A 229 -21.48 12.86 49.80
CA VAL A 229 -20.19 13.37 49.30
C VAL A 229 -19.12 12.27 49.27
N GLN A 230 -19.15 11.33 50.22
CA GLN A 230 -18.28 10.16 50.21
C GLN A 230 -18.58 9.25 49.02
N ALA A 231 -19.84 8.98 48.69
CA ALA A 231 -20.21 8.20 47.52
C ALA A 231 -19.74 8.86 46.19
N GLU A 232 -19.86 10.18 46.09
CA GLU A 232 -19.36 10.93 44.93
C GLU A 232 -17.83 10.94 44.86
N LEU A 233 -17.15 11.02 46.00
CA LEU A 233 -15.69 10.90 46.04
C LEU A 233 -15.24 9.53 45.53
N GLU A 234 -15.84 8.44 46.00
CA GLU A 234 -15.56 7.08 45.53
C GLU A 234 -15.81 6.94 44.01
N THR A 235 -16.87 7.58 43.50
CA THR A 235 -17.15 7.66 42.06
C THR A 235 -16.00 8.35 41.31
N GLN A 236 -15.45 9.44 41.84
CA GLN A 236 -14.28 10.09 41.23
C GLN A 236 -13.00 9.24 41.34
N GLU A 237 -12.82 8.48 42.42
CA GLU A 237 -11.69 7.55 42.53
C GLU A 237 -11.77 6.44 41.47
N GLN A 238 -12.98 5.91 41.22
CA GLN A 238 -13.23 4.97 40.14
C GLN A 238 -12.95 5.61 38.77
N ASN A 239 -13.41 6.85 38.54
CA ASN A 239 -13.15 7.57 37.29
C ASN A 239 -11.65 7.74 37.03
N VAL A 240 -10.85 8.11 38.03
CA VAL A 240 -9.39 8.21 37.87
C VAL A 240 -8.79 6.87 37.44
N LYS A 241 -9.20 5.75 38.06
CA LYS A 241 -8.72 4.41 37.69
C LYS A 241 -9.09 4.05 36.24
N LEU A 242 -10.35 4.30 35.86
CA LEU A 242 -10.84 4.03 34.50
C LEU A 242 -10.12 4.89 33.46
N ARG A 243 -9.96 6.21 33.71
CA ARG A 243 -9.24 7.11 32.80
C ARG A 243 -7.76 6.79 32.72
N SER A 244 -7.17 6.28 33.81
CA SER A 244 -5.78 5.80 33.81
C SER A 244 -5.63 4.58 32.91
N ALA A 245 -6.53 3.61 33.02
CA ALA A 245 -6.52 2.43 32.15
C ALA A 245 -6.67 2.84 30.67
N THR A 246 -7.67 3.67 30.34
CA THR A 246 -7.86 4.17 28.96
C THR A 246 -6.63 4.92 28.44
N PHE A 247 -5.99 5.75 29.26
CA PHE A 247 -4.78 6.46 28.85
C PHE A 247 -3.63 5.49 28.53
N LEU A 248 -3.42 4.48 29.38
CA LEU A 248 -2.39 3.46 29.16
C LEU A 248 -2.70 2.63 27.90
N ASP A 249 -3.95 2.24 27.69
CA ASP A 249 -4.37 1.50 26.49
C ASP A 249 -4.09 2.30 25.20
N GLU A 250 -4.45 3.59 25.17
CA GLU A 250 -4.20 4.45 24.00
C GLU A 250 -2.69 4.72 23.80
N LEU A 251 -1.91 4.75 24.89
CA LEU A 251 -0.46 4.87 24.83
C LEU A 251 0.18 3.61 24.24
N ASP A 252 -0.24 2.43 24.72
CA ASP A 252 0.21 1.14 24.22
C ASP A 252 -0.06 1.01 22.72
N VAL A 253 -1.27 1.38 22.26
CA VAL A 253 -1.62 1.38 20.83
C VAL A 253 -0.70 2.31 20.03
N LEU A 254 -0.43 3.52 20.53
CA LEU A 254 0.43 4.48 19.84
C LEU A 254 1.88 3.96 19.71
N TYR A 255 2.44 3.40 20.79
CA TYR A 255 3.81 2.86 20.79
C TYR A 255 3.93 1.54 20.03
N GLN A 256 2.88 0.72 20.01
CA GLN A 256 2.80 -0.44 19.14
C GLN A 256 2.92 -0.06 17.67
N MET A 257 2.32 1.06 17.24
CA MET A 257 2.48 1.57 15.87
C MET A 257 3.93 1.99 15.57
N PHE A 258 4.64 2.53 16.57
CA PHE A 258 6.06 2.88 16.47
C PHE A 258 6.99 1.66 16.54
N GLN A 259 6.50 0.53 17.06
CA GLN A 259 7.30 -0.66 17.40
C GLN A 259 8.35 -0.39 18.46
N LEU A 260 8.02 0.52 19.37
CA LEU A 260 8.88 0.88 20.49
C LEU A 260 8.22 0.41 21.79
N PRO A 261 9.01 0.03 22.81
CA PRO A 261 8.47 -0.18 24.15
C PRO A 261 7.93 1.14 24.70
N VAL A 262 6.89 1.05 25.53
CA VAL A 262 6.32 2.23 26.18
C VAL A 262 7.29 2.71 27.27
N PRO A 263 7.76 3.97 27.21
CA PRO A 263 8.63 4.51 28.25
C PRO A 263 7.83 4.83 29.51
N GLU A 264 8.51 4.96 30.64
CA GLU A 264 7.87 5.20 31.93
C GLU A 264 7.16 6.56 32.01
N GLU A 265 7.68 7.59 31.34
CA GLU A 265 7.10 8.93 31.33
C GLU A 265 6.98 9.49 29.90
N VAL A 266 5.75 9.90 29.55
CA VAL A 266 5.42 10.49 28.24
C VAL A 266 4.75 11.84 28.43
N VAL A 267 5.30 12.86 27.79
CA VAL A 267 4.77 14.23 27.83
C VAL A 267 4.31 14.64 26.45
N PHE A 268 3.01 14.88 26.31
CA PHE A 268 2.44 15.41 25.07
C PHE A 268 2.60 16.93 25.05
N ALA A 269 3.20 17.45 23.98
CA ALA A 269 3.41 18.87 23.79
C ALA A 269 2.61 19.38 22.59
N VAL A 270 1.71 20.34 22.86
CA VAL A 270 0.83 20.98 21.88
C VAL A 270 0.99 22.48 22.01
N ASP A 271 1.43 23.15 20.95
CA ASP A 271 1.76 24.58 20.97
C ASP A 271 0.51 25.48 21.03
N GLU A 272 -0.53 25.14 20.27
CA GLU A 272 -1.78 25.91 20.20
C GLU A 272 -3.00 25.02 20.46
N LEU A 273 -3.77 25.37 21.49
CA LEU A 273 -4.91 24.57 21.93
C LEU A 273 -6.04 24.57 20.87
N LEU A 274 -6.34 25.71 20.26
CA LEU A 274 -7.35 25.86 19.22
C LEU A 274 -6.83 26.79 18.10
N PRO A 275 -6.19 26.24 17.05
CA PRO A 275 -5.72 27.05 15.93
C PRO A 275 -6.87 27.68 15.15
N ALA A 276 -6.56 28.76 14.43
CA ALA A 276 -7.51 29.43 13.55
C ALA A 276 -8.01 28.51 12.42
N LEU A 277 -9.23 28.76 11.95
CA LEU A 277 -9.81 28.07 10.81
C LEU A 277 -8.88 28.12 9.59
N PRO A 278 -8.61 26.99 8.92
CA PRO A 278 -7.78 26.98 7.73
C PRO A 278 -8.44 27.78 6.59
N PRO A 279 -7.65 28.43 5.72
CA PRO A 279 -8.18 29.10 4.55
C PRO A 279 -8.85 28.10 3.59
N ARG A 280 -9.75 28.60 2.76
CA ARG A 280 -10.50 27.83 1.75
C ARG A 280 -10.02 28.18 0.34
N PRO A 281 -8.84 27.69 -0.09
CA PRO A 281 -8.46 27.79 -1.48
C PRO A 281 -9.43 26.96 -2.34
N GLU A 282 -9.78 27.47 -3.52
CA GLU A 282 -10.42 26.65 -4.54
C GLU A 282 -9.37 25.72 -5.13
N ILE A 283 -9.43 24.44 -4.76
CA ILE A 283 -8.55 23.40 -5.28
C ILE A 283 -9.34 22.65 -6.36
N ASP A 284 -8.73 22.48 -7.54
CA ASP A 284 -9.27 21.62 -8.58
C ASP A 284 -9.13 20.14 -8.12
N PRO A 285 -10.25 19.41 -7.93
CA PRO A 285 -10.22 18.00 -7.54
C PRO A 285 -9.37 17.14 -8.47
N SER A 286 -9.29 17.52 -9.75
CA SER A 286 -8.53 16.78 -10.78
C SER A 286 -7.02 16.78 -10.54
N SER A 287 -6.52 17.74 -9.77
CA SER A 287 -5.10 17.87 -9.45
C SER A 287 -4.65 16.97 -8.28
N LEU A 288 -5.61 16.43 -7.51
CA LEU A 288 -5.33 15.64 -6.32
C LEU A 288 -4.83 14.24 -6.67
N ARG A 289 -3.95 13.70 -5.83
CA ARG A 289 -3.31 12.39 -6.02
C ARG A 289 -4.33 11.27 -6.20
N THR A 290 -5.37 11.23 -5.38
CA THR A 290 -6.44 10.24 -5.47
C THR A 290 -7.12 10.21 -6.84
N VAL A 291 -7.32 11.36 -7.48
CA VAL A 291 -7.91 11.44 -8.82
C VAL A 291 -6.87 11.06 -9.88
N LYS A 292 -5.64 11.53 -9.76
CA LYS A 292 -4.53 11.15 -10.65
C LYS A 292 -4.31 9.64 -10.72
N VAL A 293 -4.42 8.91 -9.60
CA VAL A 293 -4.35 7.44 -9.57
C VAL A 293 -5.39 6.82 -10.51
N THR A 294 -6.65 7.23 -10.38
CA THR A 294 -7.73 6.73 -11.26
C THR A 294 -7.60 7.20 -12.71
N GLU A 295 -6.95 8.34 -12.96
CA GLU A 295 -6.66 8.80 -14.31
C GLU A 295 -5.58 7.95 -14.98
N LEU A 296 -4.53 7.60 -14.24
CA LEU A 296 -3.48 6.70 -14.69
C LEU A 296 -4.05 5.29 -14.96
N GLU A 297 -4.93 4.78 -14.10
CA GLU A 297 -5.65 3.52 -14.32
C GLU A 297 -6.50 3.57 -15.61
N LYS A 298 -7.26 4.65 -15.82
CA LYS A 298 -8.00 4.86 -17.07
C LYS A 298 -7.09 4.81 -18.30
N ASN A 299 -5.93 5.48 -18.24
CA ASN A 299 -4.96 5.51 -19.34
C ASN A 299 -4.31 4.14 -19.56
N GLN A 300 -4.00 3.41 -18.49
CA GLN A 300 -3.52 2.02 -18.55
C GLN A 300 -4.53 1.11 -19.26
N MET A 301 -5.81 1.16 -18.89
CA MET A 301 -6.86 0.33 -19.50
C MET A 301 -7.10 0.69 -20.97
N GLN A 302 -6.91 1.96 -21.35
CA GLN A 302 -6.94 2.37 -22.75
C GLN A 302 -5.79 1.76 -23.56
N GLU A 303 -4.58 1.66 -22.99
CA GLU A 303 -3.45 0.99 -23.64
C GLU A 303 -3.65 -0.53 -23.72
N GLN A 304 -4.22 -1.16 -22.70
CA GLN A 304 -4.57 -2.58 -22.73
C GLN A 304 -5.65 -2.90 -23.78
N TYR A 305 -6.65 -2.04 -23.95
CA TYR A 305 -7.61 -2.15 -25.04
C TYR A 305 -6.94 -2.01 -26.42
N THR A 306 -6.00 -1.06 -26.56
CA THR A 306 -5.24 -0.89 -27.80
C THR A 306 -4.42 -2.14 -28.12
N LYS A 307 -3.78 -2.73 -27.11
CA LYS A 307 -3.06 -4.00 -27.21
C LYS A 307 -3.97 -5.14 -27.67
N ALA A 308 -5.07 -5.38 -26.96
CA ALA A 308 -6.02 -6.44 -27.28
C ALA A 308 -6.58 -6.33 -28.71
N LYS A 309 -6.90 -5.11 -29.15
CA LYS A 309 -7.35 -4.85 -30.52
C LYS A 309 -6.27 -5.15 -31.56
N SER A 310 -5.00 -4.88 -31.23
CA SER A 310 -3.86 -5.17 -32.09
C SER A 310 -3.64 -6.68 -32.19
N ASP A 311 -3.62 -7.37 -31.05
CA ASP A 311 -3.43 -8.82 -30.92
C ASP A 311 -4.55 -9.63 -31.59
N SER A 312 -5.77 -9.07 -31.70
CA SER A 312 -6.90 -9.73 -32.39
C SER A 312 -6.84 -9.70 -33.92
N LEU A 313 -5.94 -8.90 -34.49
CA LEU A 313 -5.76 -8.86 -35.95
C LEU A 313 -4.98 -10.07 -36.43
N ALA A 314 -5.05 -10.36 -37.73
CA ALA A 314 -4.22 -11.39 -38.35
C ALA A 314 -2.72 -11.13 -38.15
N GLU A 315 -1.96 -12.18 -37.85
CA GLU A 315 -0.51 -12.12 -37.82
C GLU A 315 -0.01 -12.19 -39.26
N VAL A 316 0.70 -11.15 -39.68
CA VAL A 316 1.33 -11.09 -40.99
C VAL A 316 2.75 -10.65 -40.74
N ASN A 317 3.68 -11.60 -40.82
CA ASN A 317 5.07 -11.39 -40.46
C ASN A 317 5.94 -11.56 -41.71
N LEU A 318 6.81 -10.59 -41.98
CA LEU A 318 7.87 -10.72 -42.95
C LEU A 318 9.01 -11.49 -42.28
N VAL A 319 9.30 -12.68 -42.79
CA VAL A 319 10.37 -13.55 -42.29
C VAL A 319 11.48 -13.57 -43.32
N ALA A 320 12.68 -13.22 -42.90
CA ALA A 320 13.90 -13.37 -43.68
C ALA A 320 14.87 -14.24 -42.88
N SER A 321 15.37 -15.33 -43.48
CA SER A 321 16.36 -16.18 -42.84
C SER A 321 17.52 -16.52 -43.76
N ALA A 322 18.70 -16.69 -43.16
CA ALA A 322 19.91 -17.17 -43.79
C ALA A 322 20.41 -18.35 -42.97
N VAL A 323 20.43 -19.53 -43.60
CA VAL A 323 20.86 -20.78 -42.98
C VAL A 323 22.13 -21.27 -43.66
N SER A 324 23.15 -21.63 -42.90
CA SER A 324 24.33 -22.32 -43.41
C SER A 324 24.39 -23.71 -42.79
N THR A 325 24.63 -24.72 -43.60
CA THR A 325 24.68 -26.12 -43.16
C THR A 325 26.03 -26.74 -43.51
N GLY A 326 26.55 -27.57 -42.61
CA GLY A 326 27.66 -28.47 -42.86
C GLY A 326 27.27 -29.90 -42.51
N LEU A 327 27.57 -30.86 -43.38
CA LEU A 327 27.24 -32.27 -43.19
C LEU A 327 28.50 -33.09 -43.48
N GLU A 328 29.11 -33.62 -42.42
CA GLU A 328 30.35 -34.39 -42.49
C GLU A 328 30.35 -35.49 -41.43
N GLU A 329 31.22 -36.49 -41.56
CA GLU A 329 31.37 -37.55 -40.56
C GLU A 329 31.92 -36.99 -39.23
N GLU A 330 32.89 -36.07 -39.32
CA GLU A 330 33.53 -35.44 -38.17
C GLU A 330 32.90 -34.09 -37.81
N ALA A 331 32.65 -33.87 -36.52
CA ALA A 331 32.06 -32.63 -36.01
C ALA A 331 32.90 -31.36 -36.31
N SER A 332 34.23 -31.48 -36.38
CA SER A 332 35.10 -30.36 -36.76
C SER A 332 34.98 -30.01 -38.24
N ALA A 333 34.83 -31.02 -39.09
CA ALA A 333 34.65 -30.83 -40.52
C ALA A 333 33.27 -30.22 -40.81
N ALA A 334 32.21 -30.73 -40.16
CA ALA A 334 30.86 -30.17 -40.27
C ALA A 334 30.81 -28.70 -39.84
N PHE A 335 31.47 -28.36 -38.72
CA PHE A 335 31.55 -26.97 -38.27
C PHE A 335 32.33 -26.08 -39.25
N SER A 336 33.44 -26.58 -39.81
CA SER A 336 34.23 -25.87 -40.80
C SER A 336 33.44 -25.64 -42.09
N GLU A 337 32.68 -26.63 -42.56
CA GLU A 337 31.82 -26.49 -43.74
C GLU A 337 30.71 -25.47 -43.47
N MET A 338 30.02 -25.56 -42.32
CA MET A 338 28.99 -24.61 -41.91
C MET A 338 29.52 -23.16 -41.83
N THR A 339 30.67 -22.95 -41.18
CA THR A 339 31.28 -21.62 -41.04
C THR A 339 31.90 -21.08 -42.33
N SER A 340 32.28 -21.96 -43.26
CA SER A 340 32.75 -21.56 -44.59
C SER A 340 31.66 -20.90 -45.45
N PHE A 341 30.39 -21.05 -45.06
CA PHE A 341 29.23 -20.45 -45.73
C PHE A 341 29.16 -20.81 -47.22
N THR A 342 29.60 -22.02 -47.56
CA THR A 342 29.72 -22.50 -48.96
C THR A 342 28.39 -22.95 -49.56
N ARG A 343 27.44 -23.40 -48.73
CA ARG A 343 26.11 -23.85 -49.13
C ARG A 343 24.98 -23.13 -48.36
N PRO A 344 24.89 -21.79 -48.46
CA PRO A 344 23.86 -21.06 -47.72
C PRO A 344 22.49 -21.21 -48.38
N THR A 345 21.46 -21.30 -47.56
CA THR A 345 20.06 -21.22 -47.96
C THR A 345 19.49 -19.90 -47.47
N TYR A 346 18.99 -19.08 -48.39
CA TYR A 346 18.30 -17.82 -48.07
C TYR A 346 16.81 -17.99 -48.28
N TYR A 347 16.02 -17.52 -47.31
CA TYR A 347 14.57 -17.52 -47.39
C TYR A 347 14.05 -16.12 -47.09
N VAL A 348 13.11 -15.64 -47.91
CA VAL A 348 12.33 -14.44 -47.64
C VAL A 348 10.89 -14.78 -47.97
N GLY A 349 10.01 -14.66 -46.99
CA GLY A 349 8.61 -15.03 -47.13
C GLY A 349 7.70 -14.25 -46.19
N LEU A 350 6.40 -14.38 -46.44
CA LEU A 350 5.36 -13.88 -45.55
C LEU A 350 4.75 -15.06 -44.81
N ARG A 351 4.76 -14.99 -43.47
CA ARG A 351 4.03 -15.91 -42.60
C ARG A 351 2.70 -15.24 -42.26
N VAL A 352 1.59 -15.89 -42.64
CA VAL A 352 0.24 -15.39 -42.36
C VAL A 352 -0.48 -16.38 -41.46
N SER A 353 -0.88 -15.93 -40.27
CA SER A 353 -1.67 -16.68 -39.30
C SER A 353 -2.96 -15.92 -39.02
N VAL A 354 -4.11 -16.55 -39.29
CA VAL A 354 -5.42 -15.96 -39.07
C VAL A 354 -6.28 -16.95 -38.29
N ALA A 355 -6.74 -16.54 -37.11
CA ALA A 355 -7.78 -17.25 -36.39
C ALA A 355 -9.14 -16.86 -37.01
N LEU A 356 -9.75 -17.77 -37.75
CA LEU A 356 -11.10 -17.59 -38.29
C LEU A 356 -12.12 -17.98 -37.22
N ASP A 357 -13.19 -17.18 -37.07
CA ASP A 357 -14.31 -17.44 -36.15
C ASP A 357 -13.86 -17.66 -34.68
N SER A 358 -12.97 -16.79 -34.20
CA SER A 358 -12.42 -16.89 -32.85
C SER A 358 -13.23 -16.08 -31.83
N ASP A 359 -14.17 -16.76 -31.16
CA ASP A 359 -14.89 -16.21 -29.99
C ASP A 359 -13.92 -15.71 -28.91
N LEU A 360 -12.74 -16.34 -28.80
CA LEU A 360 -11.71 -15.92 -27.84
C LEU A 360 -11.17 -14.53 -28.19
N ALA A 361 -10.79 -14.29 -29.45
CA ALA A 361 -10.26 -12.99 -29.88
C ALA A 361 -11.31 -11.89 -29.70
N GLU A 362 -12.55 -12.13 -30.11
CA GLU A 362 -13.66 -11.19 -29.87
C GLU A 362 -13.89 -10.94 -28.38
N GLY A 363 -13.94 -12.00 -27.58
CA GLY A 363 -14.12 -11.93 -26.13
C GLY A 363 -13.00 -11.14 -25.43
N THR A 364 -11.75 -11.29 -25.83
CA THR A 364 -10.63 -10.52 -25.25
C THR A 364 -10.72 -9.02 -25.55
N VAL A 365 -11.06 -8.65 -26.78
CA VAL A 365 -11.25 -7.24 -27.18
C VAL A 365 -12.45 -6.63 -26.49
N ALA A 366 -13.57 -7.36 -26.43
CA ALA A 366 -14.78 -6.93 -25.74
C ALA A 366 -14.51 -6.73 -24.25
N ASN A 367 -13.86 -7.68 -23.59
CA ASN A 367 -13.48 -7.60 -22.18
C ASN A 367 -12.59 -6.36 -21.92
N ALA A 368 -11.54 -6.16 -22.71
CA ALA A 368 -10.67 -4.98 -22.58
C ALA A 368 -11.44 -3.67 -22.84
N GLY A 369 -12.40 -3.68 -23.77
CA GLY A 369 -13.30 -2.55 -24.04
C GLY A 369 -14.20 -2.21 -22.85
N TYR A 370 -14.76 -3.23 -22.18
CA TYR A 370 -15.55 -3.05 -20.96
C TYR A 370 -14.69 -2.58 -19.78
N GLN A 371 -13.49 -3.14 -19.60
CA GLN A 371 -12.55 -2.71 -18.55
C GLN A 371 -12.16 -1.24 -18.73
N ARG A 372 -11.87 -0.82 -19.96
CA ARG A 372 -11.65 0.60 -20.28
C ARG A 372 -12.84 1.46 -19.89
N LYS A 373 -14.06 1.07 -20.30
CA LYS A 373 -15.25 1.87 -20.00
C LYS A 373 -15.52 1.94 -18.50
N LEU A 374 -15.29 0.86 -17.78
CA LEU A 374 -15.40 0.81 -16.33
C LEU A 374 -14.40 1.76 -15.65
N ALA A 375 -13.13 1.76 -16.09
CA ALA A 375 -12.12 2.67 -15.55
C ALA A 375 -12.43 4.14 -15.82
N GLU A 376 -13.01 4.47 -17.00
CA GLU A 376 -13.51 5.81 -17.29
C GLU A 376 -14.63 6.23 -16.33
N LEU A 377 -15.62 5.36 -16.10
CA LEU A 377 -16.71 5.62 -15.17
C LEU A 377 -16.22 5.76 -13.72
N ARG A 378 -15.29 4.91 -13.29
CA ARG A 378 -14.65 5.00 -11.97
C ARG A 378 -13.91 6.31 -11.77
N ASN A 379 -13.19 6.78 -12.79
CA ASN A 379 -12.51 8.08 -12.73
C ASN A 379 -13.52 9.23 -12.53
N LEU A 380 -14.60 9.25 -13.33
CA LEU A 380 -15.65 10.27 -13.20
C LEU A 380 -16.32 10.22 -11.82
N GLU A 381 -16.66 9.03 -11.35
CA GLU A 381 -17.22 8.83 -10.01
C GLU A 381 -16.26 9.32 -8.93
N ASN A 382 -14.98 8.98 -9.02
CA ASN A 382 -13.96 9.39 -8.06
C ASN A 382 -13.78 10.91 -8.02
N VAL A 383 -13.81 11.60 -9.17
CA VAL A 383 -13.78 13.08 -9.23
C VAL A 383 -14.96 13.67 -8.43
N ASP A 384 -16.17 13.15 -8.61
CA ASP A 384 -17.35 13.64 -7.90
C ASP A 384 -17.33 13.27 -6.42
N GLN A 385 -16.85 12.08 -6.06
CA GLN A 385 -16.65 11.65 -4.68
C GLN A 385 -15.65 12.56 -3.96
N VAL A 386 -14.48 12.80 -4.54
CA VAL A 386 -13.45 13.69 -3.96
C VAL A 386 -13.98 15.11 -3.80
N ARG A 387 -14.70 15.64 -4.81
CA ARG A 387 -15.34 16.96 -4.73
C ARG A 387 -16.35 17.04 -3.59
N ASN A 388 -17.17 16.01 -3.39
CA ASN A 388 -18.14 15.95 -2.30
C ASN A 388 -17.46 15.78 -0.93
N SER A 389 -16.42 14.95 -0.85
CA SER A 389 -15.61 14.75 0.35
C SER A 389 -14.92 16.03 0.80
N LEU A 390 -14.32 16.80 -0.13
CA LEU A 390 -13.74 18.12 0.16
C LEU A 390 -14.79 19.06 0.78
N ARG A 391 -15.95 19.20 0.13
CA ARG A 391 -17.03 20.06 0.63
C ARG A 391 -17.55 19.60 1.99
N SER A 392 -17.64 18.29 2.21
CA SER A 392 -18.09 17.70 3.47
C SER A 392 -17.09 17.96 4.59
N LEU A 393 -15.80 17.66 4.38
CA LEU A 393 -14.74 17.87 5.36
C LEU A 393 -14.53 19.36 5.68
N GLU A 394 -14.65 20.25 4.70
CA GLU A 394 -14.62 21.71 4.96
C GLU A 394 -15.74 22.16 5.90
N ARG A 395 -16.96 21.63 5.71
CA ARG A 395 -18.09 21.91 6.60
C ARG A 395 -17.87 21.28 7.97
N GLU A 396 -17.33 20.06 8.02
CA GLU A 396 -17.01 19.39 9.27
C GLU A 396 -15.97 20.17 10.08
N VAL A 397 -14.83 20.53 9.50
CA VAL A 397 -13.79 21.32 10.17
C VAL A 397 -14.37 22.61 10.76
N ARG A 398 -15.21 23.31 9.99
CA ARG A 398 -15.89 24.51 10.45
C ARG A 398 -16.85 24.24 11.62
N ALA A 399 -17.66 23.19 11.51
CA ALA A 399 -18.58 22.81 12.58
C ALA A 399 -17.82 22.43 13.86
N ARG A 400 -16.77 21.61 13.75
CA ARG A 400 -15.93 21.19 14.87
C ARG A 400 -15.24 22.38 15.55
N TYR A 401 -14.79 23.36 14.78
CA TYR A 401 -14.23 24.61 15.32
C TYR A 401 -15.23 25.35 16.20
N PHE A 402 -16.46 25.59 15.71
CA PHE A 402 -17.47 26.29 16.50
C PHE A 402 -17.94 25.49 17.72
N VAL A 403 -17.97 24.15 17.62
CA VAL A 403 -18.24 23.27 18.77
C VAL A 403 -17.15 23.40 19.82
N ALA A 404 -15.87 23.39 19.41
CA ALA A 404 -14.74 23.58 20.32
C ALA A 404 -14.78 24.97 20.99
N GLU A 405 -15.03 26.03 20.23
CA GLU A 405 -15.18 27.39 20.75
C GLU A 405 -16.32 27.48 21.78
N SER A 406 -17.47 26.89 21.47
CA SER A 406 -18.62 26.84 22.37
C SER A 406 -18.32 26.05 23.65
N ALA A 407 -17.64 24.90 23.54
CA ALA A 407 -17.24 24.09 24.68
C ALA A 407 -16.26 24.84 25.61
N ILE A 408 -15.32 25.61 25.05
CA ILE A 408 -14.42 26.48 25.83
C ILE A 408 -15.24 27.53 26.61
N LYS A 409 -16.16 28.24 25.95
CA LYS A 409 -17.04 29.23 26.60
C LYS A 409 -17.90 28.59 27.69
N ARG A 410 -18.42 27.38 27.46
CA ARG A 410 -19.23 26.63 28.42
C ARG A 410 -18.44 26.32 29.70
N VAL A 411 -17.20 25.84 29.59
CA VAL A 411 -16.34 25.61 30.76
C VAL A 411 -16.13 26.90 31.54
N GLN A 412 -15.80 28.01 30.87
CA GLN A 412 -15.59 29.31 31.56
C GLN A 412 -16.84 29.79 32.31
N LEU A 413 -18.03 29.60 31.73
CA LEU A 413 -19.30 29.95 32.39
C LEU A 413 -19.60 29.03 33.57
N ARG A 414 -19.36 27.72 33.43
CA ARG A 414 -19.54 26.74 34.51
C ARG A 414 -18.58 26.97 35.66
N GLU A 415 -17.33 27.34 35.41
CA GLU A 415 -16.37 27.72 36.46
C GLU A 415 -16.83 28.96 37.24
N ARG A 416 -17.36 29.98 36.54
CA ARG A 416 -17.93 31.17 37.21
C ARG A 416 -19.15 30.82 38.04
N ALA A 417 -20.04 29.97 37.52
CA ALA A 417 -21.21 29.51 38.25
C ALA A 417 -20.82 28.71 39.50
N LEU A 418 -19.90 27.74 39.36
CA LEU A 418 -19.41 26.92 40.47
C LEU A 418 -18.81 27.77 41.58
N ARG A 419 -18.02 28.82 41.27
CA ARG A 419 -17.48 29.72 42.29
C ARG A 419 -18.59 30.38 43.12
N ARG A 420 -19.65 30.87 42.48
CA ARG A 420 -20.78 31.50 43.17
C ARG A 420 -21.57 30.50 44.01
N ILE A 421 -21.79 29.29 43.48
CA ILE A 421 -22.49 28.20 44.19
C ILE A 421 -21.67 27.75 45.40
N ASP A 422 -20.36 27.58 45.26
CA ASP A 422 -19.46 27.20 46.37
C ASP A 422 -19.43 28.29 47.46
N GLU A 423 -19.35 29.57 47.09
CA GLU A 423 -19.45 30.69 48.04
C GLU A 423 -20.81 30.69 48.78
N ALA A 424 -21.90 30.48 48.06
CA ALA A 424 -23.24 30.45 48.65
C ALA A 424 -23.45 29.22 49.56
N TYR A 425 -22.89 28.05 49.21
CA TYR A 425 -22.88 26.86 50.06
C TYR A 425 -22.07 27.07 51.35
N ARG A 426 -20.92 27.76 51.27
CA ARG A 426 -20.15 28.13 52.46
C ARG A 426 -20.96 29.03 53.40
N GLN A 427 -21.83 29.88 52.86
CA GLN A 427 -22.75 30.73 53.60
C GLN A 427 -24.04 30.01 54.06
N GLY A 428 -24.22 28.72 53.73
CA GLY A 428 -25.41 27.95 54.10
C GLY A 428 -26.66 28.29 53.29
N ARG A 429 -26.52 28.94 52.12
CA ARG A 429 -27.65 29.35 51.25
C ARG A 429 -28.02 28.29 50.22
N PHE A 430 -27.17 27.30 50.01
CA PHE A 430 -27.34 26.22 49.04
C PHE A 430 -27.13 24.87 49.73
N ASP A 431 -27.80 23.85 49.22
CA ASP A 431 -27.61 22.46 49.62
C ASP A 431 -26.35 21.86 48.96
N ILE A 432 -25.80 20.80 49.56
CA ILE A 432 -24.64 20.07 49.02
C ILE A 432 -24.96 19.43 47.66
N SER A 433 -26.24 19.12 47.41
CA SER A 433 -26.72 18.56 46.14
C SER A 433 -26.40 19.48 44.97
N GLU A 434 -26.75 20.76 45.08
CA GLU A 434 -26.47 21.81 44.09
C GLU A 434 -24.97 21.97 43.82
N VAL A 435 -24.14 21.87 44.88
CA VAL A 435 -22.68 21.94 44.75
C VAL A 435 -22.13 20.74 43.99
N THR A 436 -22.60 19.54 44.34
CA THR A 436 -22.24 18.27 43.70
C THR A 436 -22.61 18.30 42.22
N ASP A 437 -23.84 18.73 41.91
CA ASP A 437 -24.32 18.84 40.55
C ASP A 437 -23.52 19.88 39.76
N ALA A 438 -23.17 21.01 40.38
CA ALA A 438 -22.32 22.03 39.75
C ALA A 438 -20.91 21.51 39.45
N TYR A 439 -20.32 20.71 40.35
CA TYR A 439 -19.04 20.04 40.12
C TYR A 439 -19.13 19.05 38.96
N ASN A 440 -20.10 18.14 38.99
CA ASN A 440 -20.29 17.13 37.96
C ASN A 440 -20.49 17.76 36.56
N ASN A 441 -21.34 18.80 36.47
CA ASN A 441 -21.55 19.57 35.24
C ASN A 441 -20.26 20.25 34.73
N LEU A 442 -19.39 20.73 35.63
CA LEU A 442 -18.12 21.33 35.25
C LEU A 442 -17.16 20.26 34.69
N PHE A 443 -17.00 19.13 35.39
CA PHE A 443 -16.09 18.06 34.97
C PHE A 443 -16.50 17.44 33.64
N GLU A 444 -17.80 17.25 33.41
CA GLU A 444 -18.35 16.85 32.13
C GLU A 444 -18.01 17.88 31.04
N SER A 445 -18.24 19.17 31.32
CA SER A 445 -17.93 20.26 30.38
C SER A 445 -16.44 20.34 30.03
N GLN A 446 -15.54 20.08 30.98
CA GLN A 446 -14.09 20.05 30.75
C GLN A 446 -13.69 18.86 29.86
N THR A 447 -14.26 17.68 30.12
CA THR A 447 -14.04 16.48 29.28
C THR A 447 -14.52 16.72 27.86
N ASP A 448 -15.72 17.28 27.69
CA ASP A 448 -16.27 17.63 26.37
C ASP A 448 -15.44 18.67 25.63
N ARG A 449 -14.90 19.67 26.33
CA ARG A 449 -13.97 20.65 25.75
C ARG A 449 -12.75 19.96 25.17
N LEU A 450 -12.12 19.05 25.92
CA LEU A 450 -10.94 18.32 25.47
C LEU A 450 -11.25 17.47 24.23
N ARG A 451 -12.36 16.73 24.24
CA ARG A 451 -12.82 15.95 23.08
C ARG A 451 -13.11 16.84 21.87
N ALA A 452 -13.78 17.98 22.06
CA ALA A 452 -14.09 18.90 20.97
C ALA A 452 -12.83 19.46 20.31
N ILE A 453 -11.81 19.78 21.12
CA ILE A 453 -10.50 20.23 20.62
C ILE A 453 -9.78 19.12 19.85
N GLY A 454 -9.69 17.91 20.42
CA GLY A 454 -9.06 16.76 19.74
C GLY A 454 -9.75 16.46 18.40
N ASN A 455 -11.08 16.42 18.38
CA ASN A 455 -11.87 16.19 17.17
C ASN A 455 -11.66 17.28 16.12
N TYR A 456 -11.47 18.54 16.53
CA TYR A 456 -11.16 19.62 15.60
C TYR A 456 -9.78 19.43 14.94
N HIS A 457 -8.76 19.08 15.71
CA HIS A 457 -7.43 18.81 15.15
C HIS A 457 -7.42 17.59 14.23
N ILE A 458 -8.13 16.52 14.58
CA ILE A 458 -8.31 15.34 13.72
C ILE A 458 -8.98 15.74 12.41
N ALA A 459 -10.10 16.47 12.47
CA ALA A 459 -10.80 16.93 11.27
C ALA A 459 -9.91 17.83 10.38
N ARG A 460 -9.12 18.70 11.00
CA ARG A 460 -8.17 19.57 10.29
C ARG A 460 -7.08 18.76 9.59
N ASN A 461 -6.52 17.75 10.27
CA ASN A 461 -5.52 16.86 9.68
C ASN A 461 -6.11 16.04 8.52
N ARG A 462 -7.35 15.54 8.63
CA ARG A 462 -8.05 14.87 7.53
C ARG A 462 -8.28 15.78 6.33
N LEU A 463 -8.63 17.06 6.55
CA LEU A 463 -8.77 18.03 5.47
C LEU A 463 -7.41 18.31 4.80
N ALA A 464 -6.34 18.46 5.58
CA ALA A 464 -5.00 18.63 5.05
C ALA A 464 -4.55 17.39 4.24
N ALA A 465 -4.90 16.19 4.71
CA ALA A 465 -4.61 14.95 4.01
C ALA A 465 -5.30 14.89 2.65
N LEU A 466 -6.62 15.13 2.61
CA LEU A 466 -7.38 15.13 1.37
C LEU A 466 -6.91 16.21 0.37
N ARG A 467 -6.24 17.27 0.85
CA ARG A 467 -5.68 18.34 0.01
C ARG A 467 -4.23 18.10 -0.41
N ASP A 468 -3.66 16.94 -0.11
CA ASP A 468 -2.26 16.61 -0.37
C ASP A 468 -1.27 17.57 0.33
N GLU A 469 -1.63 18.12 1.49
CA GLU A 469 -0.83 19.11 2.21
C GLU A 469 0.12 18.47 3.25
N LEU A 470 -0.16 17.25 3.73
CA LEU A 470 0.64 16.60 4.78
C LEU A 470 1.96 16.06 4.25
N ILE A 471 1.95 15.46 3.06
CA ILE A 471 3.15 14.92 2.41
C ILE A 471 3.26 15.55 1.02
N LYS A 472 4.33 16.31 0.80
CA LYS A 472 4.60 16.94 -0.50
C LYS A 472 5.47 16.04 -1.36
N GLU A 473 5.16 15.96 -2.65
CA GLU A 473 6.10 15.51 -3.67
C GLU A 473 7.29 16.50 -3.69
N ASN A 474 8.48 16.03 -3.30
CA ASN A 474 9.72 16.78 -3.49
C ASN A 474 10.26 16.58 -4.90
#